data_AF-A0A8S9GK26-F1
#
_entry.id   AF-A0A8S9GK26-F1
#
_cell.length_a   1.000
_cell.length_b   1.000
_cell.length_c   1.000
_cell.angle_alpha   90.00
_cell.angle_beta   90.00
_cell.angle_gamma   90.00
#
_symmetry.space_group_name_H-M   'P 1'
#
loop_
_entity.id
_entity.type
_entity.pdbx_description
1 polymer ?
#
loop_
_entity_poly.entity_id
_entity_poly.type
_entity_poly.pdbx_seq_one_letter_code
_entity_poly.pdbx_strand_id
1 'polypeptide(L)'
;FLLQFEINHLKKEHIVSVNGCYDNTSGVIQALQFEANVRSSEVMGFDENGTKFTLAAGGNNIIGFHGSAETNLMSLGAYFTTLPPIKMEQQGGCGGHPWDHGIYTGVRKVYVTYSPSGLSHIMVEYDKMRKQETRESGDRLGENRQFILEYPNEYITSVGGTCDLGSASYSNRVTSLSFVGTEIRTIDFRLN
;
A
#
# COMPACT_ATOMS: atom_id res chain seq x y z
N PHE A 1 -29.29 16.00 -21.49
CA PHE A 1 -29.14 14.66 -20.89
C PHE A 1 -27.89 14.70 -20.01
N LEU A 2 -27.96 14.22 -18.77
CA LEU A 2 -26.83 14.17 -17.85
C LEU A 2 -26.42 12.70 -17.71
N LEU A 3 -25.19 12.37 -18.13
CA LEU A 3 -24.58 11.08 -17.83
C LEU A 3 -24.09 11.11 -16.39
N GLN A 4 -24.52 10.15 -15.57
CA GLN A 4 -24.18 10.07 -14.15
C GLN A 4 -23.49 8.74 -13.86
N PHE A 5 -22.44 8.79 -13.03
CA PHE A 5 -21.74 7.61 -12.53
C PHE A 5 -21.73 7.66 -11.01
N GLU A 6 -22.64 6.92 -10.38
CA GLU A 6 -22.82 6.90 -8.92
C GLU A 6 -21.88 5.91 -8.24
N ILE A 7 -21.15 6.34 -7.21
CA ILE A 7 -20.23 5.48 -6.46
C ILE A 7 -20.95 4.88 -5.24
N ASN A 8 -20.99 3.54 -5.14
CA ASN A 8 -21.60 2.86 -4.00
C ASN A 8 -20.61 2.69 -2.82
N HIS A 9 -20.57 3.70 -1.95
CA HIS A 9 -19.72 3.67 -0.76
C HIS A 9 -20.06 2.53 0.23
N LEU A 10 -21.30 2.02 0.25
CA LEU A 10 -21.66 0.88 1.11
C LEU A 10 -20.97 -0.41 0.67
N LYS A 11 -20.63 -0.53 -0.62
CA LYS A 11 -19.84 -1.63 -1.17
C LYS A 11 -18.35 -1.34 -1.22
N LYS A 12 -17.89 -0.28 -0.57
CA LYS A 12 -16.50 0.22 -0.63
C LYS A 12 -16.05 0.54 -2.06
N GLU A 13 -16.99 0.89 -2.94
CA GLU A 13 -16.68 1.36 -4.29
C GLU A 13 -15.95 2.71 -4.22
N HIS A 14 -14.89 2.86 -5.01
CA HIS A 14 -14.11 4.08 -5.11
C HIS A 14 -13.43 4.16 -6.48
N ILE A 15 -13.19 5.40 -6.93
CA ILE A 15 -12.55 5.68 -8.21
C ILE A 15 -11.04 5.39 -8.09
N VAL A 16 -10.51 4.62 -9.03
CA VAL A 16 -9.08 4.23 -9.09
C VAL A 16 -8.36 4.90 -10.25
N SER A 17 -9.07 5.22 -11.34
CA SER A 17 -8.50 5.92 -12.48
C SER A 17 -9.54 6.77 -13.21
N VAL A 18 -9.04 7.70 -14.03
CA VAL A 18 -9.82 8.38 -15.07
C VAL A 18 -9.08 8.27 -16.38
N ASN A 19 -9.73 7.66 -17.38
CA ASN A 19 -9.28 7.72 -18.76
C ASN A 19 -9.91 8.93 -19.42
N GLY A 20 -9.18 9.59 -20.31
CA GLY A 20 -9.70 10.71 -21.05
C GLY A 20 -9.10 10.85 -22.43
N CYS A 21 -9.70 11.74 -23.21
CA CYS A 21 -9.29 12.07 -24.56
C CYS A 21 -9.39 13.58 -24.75
N TYR A 22 -8.37 14.22 -25.32
CA TYR A 22 -8.40 15.66 -25.63
C TYR A 22 -8.03 15.93 -27.09
N ASP A 23 -8.58 17.00 -27.65
CA ASP A 23 -8.24 17.44 -29.00
C ASP A 23 -6.85 18.08 -29.02
N ASN A 24 -5.97 17.63 -29.90
CA ASN A 24 -4.58 18.09 -29.97
C ASN A 24 -4.43 19.55 -30.43
N THR A 25 -5.44 20.08 -31.14
CA THR A 25 -5.38 21.43 -31.69
C THR A 25 -5.82 22.46 -30.66
N SER A 26 -6.96 22.24 -30.02
CA SER A 26 -7.57 23.13 -29.05
C SER A 26 -7.15 22.84 -27.60
N GLY A 27 -6.67 21.64 -27.31
CA GLY A 27 -6.40 21.17 -25.94
C GLY A 27 -7.65 20.80 -25.15
N VAL A 28 -8.84 20.92 -25.72
CA VAL A 28 -10.10 20.68 -25.02
C VAL A 28 -10.29 19.19 -24.75
N ILE A 29 -10.62 18.83 -23.52
CA ILE A 29 -11.02 17.46 -23.15
C ILE A 29 -12.36 17.14 -23.82
N GLN A 30 -12.36 16.11 -24.66
CA GLN A 30 -13.50 15.68 -25.47
C GLN A 30 -14.27 14.53 -24.84
N ALA A 31 -13.59 13.64 -24.11
CA ALA A 31 -14.22 12.51 -23.44
C ALA A 31 -13.52 12.13 -22.14
N LEU A 32 -14.31 11.60 -21.20
CA LEU A 32 -13.85 11.02 -19.93
C LEU A 32 -14.54 9.68 -19.67
N GLN A 33 -13.82 8.75 -19.06
CA GLN A 33 -14.35 7.51 -18.53
C GLN A 33 -13.74 7.28 -17.15
N PHE A 34 -14.59 7.06 -16.15
CA PHE A 34 -14.17 6.80 -14.79
C PHE A 34 -14.07 5.29 -14.58
N GLU A 35 -12.98 4.84 -13.97
CA GLU A 35 -12.84 3.46 -13.52
C GLU A 35 -12.87 3.42 -12.00
N ALA A 36 -13.80 2.65 -11.47
CA ALA A 36 -13.86 2.27 -10.07
C ALA A 36 -13.28 0.87 -9.87
N ASN A 37 -12.94 0.54 -8.62
CA ASN A 37 -12.37 -0.76 -8.25
C ASN A 37 -13.27 -1.97 -8.59
N VAL A 38 -14.55 -1.78 -8.90
CA VAL A 38 -15.50 -2.85 -9.23
C VAL A 38 -16.12 -2.75 -10.62
N ARG A 39 -16.04 -1.60 -11.29
CA ARG A 39 -16.64 -1.36 -12.62
C ARG A 39 -16.14 -0.06 -13.26
N SER A 40 -16.37 0.07 -14.55
CA SER A 40 -16.14 1.32 -15.29
C SER A 40 -17.46 2.04 -15.60
N SER A 41 -17.40 3.35 -15.77
CA SER A 41 -18.49 4.15 -16.33
C SER A 41 -18.61 3.92 -17.83
N GLU A 42 -19.72 4.37 -18.41
CA GLU A 42 -19.76 4.67 -19.84
C GLU A 42 -18.81 5.81 -20.17
N VAL A 43 -18.38 5.89 -21.44
CA VAL A 43 -17.61 7.02 -21.94
C VAL A 43 -18.53 8.23 -22.04
N MET A 44 -18.12 9.32 -21.39
CA MET A 44 -18.84 10.59 -21.39
C MET A 44 -18.14 11.56 -22.35
N GLY A 45 -18.76 11.83 -23.50
CA GLY A 45 -18.23 12.73 -24.53
C GLY A 45 -17.95 12.02 -25.85
N PHE A 46 -17.05 12.57 -26.67
CA PHE A 46 -16.70 12.07 -28.00
C PHE A 46 -15.19 11.76 -28.08
N ASP A 47 -14.81 10.54 -28.46
CA ASP A 47 -13.42 10.07 -28.35
C ASP A 47 -12.73 9.76 -29.70
N GLU A 48 -13.38 10.10 -30.81
CA GLU A 48 -13.05 9.52 -32.12
C GLU A 48 -11.69 9.96 -32.69
N ASN A 49 -11.12 11.11 -32.28
CA ASN A 49 -9.93 11.68 -32.93
C ASN A 49 -8.92 12.40 -32.00
N GLY A 50 -9.05 12.30 -30.68
CA GLY A 50 -8.16 12.99 -29.73
C GLY A 50 -6.99 12.13 -29.21
N THR A 51 -6.07 12.78 -28.48
CA THR A 51 -5.01 12.07 -27.73
C THR A 51 -5.55 11.55 -26.42
N LYS A 52 -5.32 10.26 -26.16
CA LYS A 52 -5.75 9.59 -24.93
C LYS A 52 -4.77 9.85 -23.79
N PHE A 53 -5.31 9.96 -22.59
CA PHE A 53 -4.55 10.07 -21.35
C PHE A 53 -5.22 9.25 -20.24
N THR A 54 -4.46 8.91 -19.21
CA THR A 54 -4.96 8.23 -18.01
C THR A 54 -4.40 8.91 -16.77
N LEU A 55 -5.28 9.24 -15.83
CA LEU A 55 -4.94 9.65 -14.47
C LEU A 55 -5.09 8.42 -13.56
N ALA A 56 -3.98 7.79 -13.19
CA ALA A 56 -3.97 6.65 -12.28
C ALA A 56 -2.70 6.65 -11.42
N ALA A 57 -2.82 6.17 -10.19
CA ALA A 57 -1.70 5.86 -9.32
C ALA A 57 -1.97 4.50 -8.66
N GLY A 58 -1.11 3.51 -8.92
CA GLY A 58 -1.31 2.14 -8.46
C GLY A 58 -1.45 2.05 -6.94
N GLY A 59 -2.45 1.29 -6.46
CA GLY A 59 -2.74 1.14 -5.02
C GLY A 59 -3.43 2.34 -4.36
N ASN A 60 -3.68 3.41 -5.11
CA ASN A 60 -4.30 4.62 -4.61
C ASN A 60 -5.71 4.81 -5.19
N ASN A 61 -6.53 5.57 -4.46
CA ASN A 61 -7.86 5.99 -4.90
C ASN A 61 -7.89 7.51 -5.14
N ILE A 62 -8.69 7.93 -6.10
CA ILE A 62 -8.92 9.35 -6.39
C ILE A 62 -9.89 9.93 -5.36
N ILE A 63 -9.50 11.03 -4.73
CA ILE A 63 -10.28 11.73 -3.69
C ILE A 63 -10.59 13.19 -4.02
N GLY A 64 -10.13 13.66 -5.17
CA GLY A 64 -10.38 15.03 -5.61
C GLY A 64 -9.83 15.27 -7.00
N PHE A 65 -10.20 16.40 -7.56
CA PHE A 65 -9.76 16.83 -8.89
C PHE A 65 -9.31 18.29 -8.85
N HIS A 66 -8.43 18.65 -9.78
CA HIS A 66 -8.07 20.03 -10.08
C HIS A 66 -7.94 20.20 -11.59
N GLY A 67 -7.86 21.43 -12.08
CA GLY A 67 -7.75 21.66 -13.51
C GLY A 67 -7.97 23.11 -13.90
N SER A 68 -8.18 23.33 -15.18
CA SER A 68 -8.53 24.62 -15.77
C SER A 68 -9.74 24.45 -16.68
N ALA A 69 -10.63 25.43 -16.63
CA ALA A 69 -11.83 25.47 -17.45
C ALA A 69 -12.18 26.92 -17.79
N GLU A 70 -12.73 27.11 -18.98
CA GLU A 70 -13.44 28.33 -19.37
C GLU A 70 -14.84 27.94 -19.87
N THR A 71 -15.13 28.15 -21.15
CA THR A 71 -16.31 27.59 -21.83
C THR A 71 -16.23 26.07 -21.95
N ASN A 72 -15.01 25.54 -22.05
CA ASN A 72 -14.73 24.10 -22.12
C ASN A 72 -13.74 23.69 -21.01
N LEU A 73 -13.71 22.38 -20.71
CA LEU A 73 -12.72 21.79 -19.81
C LEU A 73 -11.38 21.64 -20.55
N MET A 74 -10.37 22.37 -20.11
CA MET A 74 -9.06 22.43 -20.78
C MET A 74 -8.06 21.47 -20.17
N SER A 75 -8.12 21.26 -18.85
CA SER A 75 -7.24 20.30 -18.18
C SER A 75 -7.91 19.65 -16.99
N LEU A 76 -7.46 18.44 -16.66
CA LEU A 76 -7.91 17.66 -15.52
C LEU A 76 -6.71 16.99 -14.87
N GLY A 77 -6.60 17.16 -13.56
CA GLY A 77 -5.70 16.44 -12.68
C GLY A 77 -6.48 15.82 -11.52
N ALA A 78 -5.85 14.87 -10.83
CA ALA A 78 -6.48 14.11 -9.75
C ALA A 78 -5.60 14.13 -8.49
N TYR A 79 -6.25 14.27 -7.34
CA TYR A 79 -5.66 14.03 -6.04
C TYR A 79 -5.86 12.56 -5.67
N PHE A 80 -4.75 11.89 -5.33
CA PHE A 80 -4.74 10.50 -4.93
C PHE A 80 -4.49 10.38 -3.42
N THR A 81 -5.11 9.40 -2.79
CA THR A 81 -4.73 8.92 -1.45
C THR A 81 -4.44 7.43 -1.50
N THR A 82 -3.65 6.93 -0.55
CA THR A 82 -3.56 5.49 -0.32
C THR A 82 -4.86 4.99 0.30
N LEU A 83 -5.27 3.77 -0.04
CA LEU A 83 -6.41 3.13 0.61
C LEU A 83 -6.22 3.09 2.13
N PRO A 84 -7.31 3.14 2.92
CA PRO A 84 -7.23 2.98 4.37
C PRO A 84 -6.47 1.70 4.72
N PRO A 85 -5.51 1.75 5.66
CA PRO A 85 -4.76 0.57 6.06
C PRO A 85 -5.71 -0.54 6.53
N ILE A 86 -5.51 -1.75 6.02
CA ILE A 86 -6.24 -2.94 6.45
C ILE A 86 -5.42 -3.59 7.58
N LYS A 87 -5.98 -3.64 8.79
CA LYS A 87 -5.40 -4.40 9.90
C LYS A 87 -5.81 -5.86 9.76
N MET A 88 -4.84 -6.76 9.61
CA MET A 88 -5.07 -8.20 9.56
C MET A 88 -5.02 -8.82 10.96
N GLU A 89 -5.66 -9.97 11.13
CA GLU A 89 -5.54 -10.78 12.35
C GLU A 89 -4.09 -11.26 12.55
N GLN A 90 -3.64 -11.27 13.81
CA GLN A 90 -2.30 -11.71 14.15
C GLN A 90 -2.14 -13.23 13.96
N GLN A 91 -0.98 -13.63 13.42
CA GLN A 91 -0.59 -15.03 13.22
C GLN A 91 0.49 -15.41 14.23
N GLY A 92 0.42 -16.60 14.83
CA GLY A 92 1.39 -17.09 15.81
C GLY A 92 0.76 -17.57 17.12
N GLY A 93 1.50 -17.48 18.23
CA GLY A 93 1.02 -17.88 19.55
C GLY A 93 0.22 -16.84 20.31
N CYS A 94 -0.43 -17.29 21.37
CA CYS A 94 -1.28 -16.46 22.24
C CYS A 94 -0.54 -15.82 23.43
N GLY A 95 0.78 -16.04 23.55
CA GLY A 95 1.60 -15.47 24.62
C GLY A 95 2.18 -14.08 24.29
N GLY A 96 2.68 -13.39 25.33
CA GLY A 96 3.33 -12.08 25.22
C GLY A 96 2.41 -10.90 25.53
N HIS A 97 3.00 -9.70 25.67
CA HIS A 97 2.24 -8.46 25.79
C HIS A 97 1.87 -7.94 24.39
N PRO A 98 0.61 -7.53 24.15
CA PRO A 98 0.21 -6.98 22.87
C PRO A 98 0.98 -5.68 22.58
N TRP A 99 1.38 -5.49 21.33
CA TRP A 99 2.02 -4.29 20.84
C TRP A 99 1.44 -3.90 19.47
N ASP A 100 1.39 -2.60 19.20
CA ASP A 100 0.94 -2.04 17.93
C ASP A 100 1.78 -0.81 17.64
N HIS A 101 2.61 -0.87 16.60
CA HIS A 101 3.43 0.28 16.20
C HIS A 101 2.57 1.42 15.60
N GLY A 102 1.34 1.12 15.15
CA GLY A 102 0.47 2.07 14.47
C GLY A 102 0.71 2.14 12.96
N ILE A 103 0.21 3.21 12.34
CA ILE A 103 0.24 3.42 10.89
C ILE A 103 1.27 4.50 10.55
N TYR A 104 2.06 4.23 9.52
CA TYR A 104 3.15 5.09 9.02
C TYR A 104 3.05 5.30 7.51
N THR A 105 3.71 6.32 6.97
CA THR A 105 3.72 6.61 5.52
C THR A 105 4.64 5.68 4.74
N GLY A 106 5.59 5.03 5.41
CA GLY A 106 6.42 4.01 4.79
C GLY A 106 7.30 3.25 5.78
N VAL A 107 7.87 2.14 5.33
CA VAL A 107 8.90 1.36 6.03
C VAL A 107 10.22 1.57 5.32
N ARG A 108 11.28 1.88 6.06
CA ARG A 108 12.63 2.12 5.53
C ARG A 108 13.56 0.94 5.80
N LYS A 109 13.55 0.43 7.03
CA LYS A 109 14.36 -0.71 7.45
C LYS A 109 13.64 -1.54 8.49
N VAL A 110 13.83 -2.84 8.42
CA VAL A 110 13.37 -3.80 9.43
C VAL A 110 14.58 -4.49 10.04
N TYR A 111 14.59 -4.59 11.35
CA TYR A 111 15.60 -5.26 12.13
C TYR A 111 14.94 -6.38 12.91
N VAL A 112 15.49 -7.59 12.82
CA VAL A 112 15.02 -8.75 13.58
C VAL A 112 16.18 -9.29 14.39
N THR A 113 15.97 -9.46 15.69
CA THR A 113 16.91 -10.11 16.60
C THR A 113 16.47 -11.54 16.83
N TYR A 114 17.41 -12.48 16.71
CA TYR A 114 17.17 -13.90 16.91
C TYR A 114 18.29 -14.56 17.71
N SER A 115 17.95 -15.63 18.40
CA SER A 115 18.87 -16.54 19.09
C SER A 115 18.41 -17.98 18.87
N PRO A 116 19.18 -19.00 19.29
CA PRO A 116 18.70 -20.39 19.25
C PRO A 116 17.36 -20.62 19.98
N SER A 117 16.95 -19.71 20.87
CA SER A 117 15.66 -19.76 21.57
C SER A 117 14.49 -19.15 20.79
N GLY A 118 14.73 -18.57 19.62
CA GLY A 118 13.73 -17.97 18.74
C GLY A 118 13.97 -16.50 18.42
N LEU A 119 13.01 -15.92 17.70
CA LEU A 119 12.95 -14.48 17.43
C LEU A 119 12.56 -13.75 18.71
N SER A 120 13.39 -12.79 19.13
CA SER A 120 13.29 -12.14 20.43
C SER A 120 12.85 -10.68 20.33
N HIS A 121 13.16 -10.01 19.21
CA HIS A 121 12.89 -8.58 19.06
C HIS A 121 12.75 -8.17 17.59
N ILE A 122 11.86 -7.21 17.33
CA ILE A 122 11.72 -6.51 16.06
C ILE A 122 11.85 -5.01 16.28
N MET A 123 12.64 -4.35 15.45
CA MET A 123 12.73 -2.89 15.38
C MET A 123 12.52 -2.44 13.94
N VAL A 124 11.77 -1.37 13.75
CA VAL A 124 11.45 -0.86 12.42
C VAL A 124 11.70 0.63 12.37
N GLU A 125 12.41 1.07 11.33
CA GLU A 125 12.54 2.47 10.95
C GLU A 125 11.42 2.81 9.96
N TYR A 126 10.52 3.69 10.38
CA TYR A 126 9.39 4.16 9.61
C TYR A 126 9.64 5.57 9.06
N ASP A 127 8.90 5.92 8.00
CA ASP A 127 8.64 7.30 7.63
C ASP A 127 7.27 7.73 8.16
N LYS A 128 7.19 8.94 8.71
CA LYS A 128 5.95 9.65 9.03
C LYS A 128 6.04 11.06 8.49
N MET A 129 5.37 11.33 7.37
CA MET A 129 5.37 12.66 6.74
C MET A 129 6.78 13.22 6.52
N ARG A 130 7.68 12.41 5.93
CA ARG A 130 9.09 12.76 5.66
C ARG A 130 9.98 12.89 6.91
N LYS A 131 9.51 12.46 8.08
CA LYS A 131 10.33 12.32 9.29
C LYS A 131 10.55 10.85 9.60
N GLN A 132 11.76 10.51 10.02
CA GLN A 132 12.08 9.15 10.46
C GLN A 132 11.62 8.94 11.90
N GLU A 133 10.95 7.82 12.16
CA GLU A 133 10.59 7.36 13.51
C GLU A 133 10.99 5.89 13.68
N THR A 134 11.48 5.54 14.87
CA THR A 134 11.82 4.15 15.20
C THR A 134 10.84 3.60 16.24
N ARG A 135 10.42 2.35 16.06
CA ARG A 135 9.69 1.57 17.07
C ARG A 135 10.32 0.20 17.22
N GLU A 136 10.28 -0.32 18.43
CA GLU A 136 10.81 -1.63 18.75
C GLU A 136 9.90 -2.37 19.72
N SER A 137 9.91 -3.70 19.62
CA SER A 137 9.11 -4.61 20.44
C SER A 137 9.89 -5.89 20.70
N GLY A 138 9.79 -6.42 21.93
CA GLY A 138 10.51 -7.61 22.38
C GLY A 138 11.89 -7.31 22.99
N ASP A 139 12.61 -8.37 23.35
CA ASP A 139 13.90 -8.30 24.03
C ASP A 139 15.07 -8.50 23.05
N ARG A 140 16.12 -7.68 23.15
CA ARG A 140 17.30 -7.76 22.28
C ARG A 140 18.25 -8.91 22.65
N LEU A 141 17.73 -10.14 22.63
CA LEU A 141 18.47 -11.35 22.98
C LEU A 141 18.97 -12.04 21.72
N GLY A 142 20.26 -11.88 21.39
CA GLY A 142 20.93 -12.59 20.31
C GLY A 142 21.48 -11.69 19.21
N GLU A 143 21.60 -12.26 18.01
CA GLU A 143 22.13 -11.59 16.82
C GLU A 143 21.05 -10.76 16.14
N ASN A 144 21.44 -9.61 15.58
CA ASN A 144 20.54 -8.74 14.85
C ASN A 144 20.84 -8.79 13.35
N ARG A 145 19.79 -8.95 12.54
CA ARG A 145 19.85 -8.85 11.07
C ARG A 145 18.92 -7.76 10.58
N GLN A 146 19.31 -7.12 9.49
CA GLN A 146 18.59 -6.01 8.88
C GLN A 146 18.10 -6.35 7.47
N PHE A 147 16.90 -5.86 7.15
CA PHE A 147 16.33 -5.79 5.82
C PHE A 147 16.15 -4.31 5.46
N ILE A 148 16.94 -3.83 4.50
CA ILE A 148 16.97 -2.41 4.09
C ILE A 148 16.20 -2.29 2.79
N LEU A 149 15.22 -1.38 2.78
CA LEU A 149 14.51 -0.98 1.57
C LEU A 149 15.17 0.26 0.97
N GLU A 150 15.27 0.32 -0.35
CA GLU A 150 15.65 1.51 -1.12
C GLU A 150 14.51 2.55 -1.13
N TYR A 151 14.11 3.01 0.05
CA TYR A 151 13.05 4.00 0.23
C TYR A 151 13.42 5.34 -0.44
N PRO A 152 12.50 6.00 -1.18
CA PRO A 152 11.07 5.70 -1.27
C PRO A 152 10.68 4.79 -2.44
N ASN A 153 11.62 4.17 -3.15
CA ASN A 153 11.32 3.44 -4.39
C ASN A 153 11.00 1.96 -4.14
N GLU A 154 11.47 1.40 -3.03
CA GLU A 154 11.23 0.00 -2.65
C GLU A 154 10.26 -0.12 -1.47
N TYR A 155 9.38 -1.11 -1.53
CA TYR A 155 8.36 -1.37 -0.51
C TYR A 155 8.23 -2.87 -0.25
N ILE A 156 7.76 -3.25 0.94
CA ILE A 156 7.45 -4.65 1.28
C ILE A 156 6.15 -5.05 0.56
N THR A 157 6.18 -6.15 -0.19
CA THR A 157 5.04 -6.70 -0.91
C THR A 157 4.43 -7.92 -0.21
N SER A 158 5.23 -8.65 0.55
CA SER A 158 4.73 -9.75 1.38
C SER A 158 5.64 -10.00 2.59
N VAL A 159 5.02 -10.56 3.63
CA VAL A 159 5.69 -11.07 4.82
C VAL A 159 5.30 -12.54 4.97
N GLY A 160 6.29 -13.41 5.12
CA GLY A 160 6.11 -14.83 5.38
C GLY A 160 6.75 -15.23 6.69
N GLY A 161 6.54 -16.48 7.09
CA GLY A 161 7.14 -17.04 8.28
C GLY A 161 6.59 -18.41 8.64
N THR A 162 7.22 -19.04 9.62
CA THR A 162 6.77 -20.30 10.22
C THR A 162 6.52 -20.10 11.70
N CYS A 163 5.61 -20.89 12.26
CA CYS A 163 5.41 -20.98 13.70
C CYS A 163 5.41 -22.43 14.13
N ASP A 164 6.01 -22.68 15.29
CA ASP A 164 5.99 -24.00 15.90
C ASP A 164 4.76 -24.08 16.81
N LEU A 165 3.95 -25.11 16.60
CA LEU A 165 2.87 -25.48 17.52
C LEU A 165 3.51 -26.23 18.68
N GLY A 166 3.67 -25.56 19.82
CA GLY A 166 4.17 -26.22 21.02
C GLY A 166 3.20 -27.33 21.46
N SER A 167 3.72 -28.43 21.98
CA SER A 167 2.90 -29.32 22.81
C SER A 167 2.33 -28.54 23.99
N ALA A 168 1.29 -29.06 24.65
CA ALA A 168 0.41 -28.40 25.63
C ALA A 168 1.06 -27.56 26.78
N SER A 169 2.39 -27.53 26.88
CA SER A 169 3.21 -26.79 27.84
C SER A 169 4.07 -25.65 27.26
N TYR A 170 4.15 -25.46 25.93
CA TYR A 170 4.88 -24.35 25.30
C TYR A 170 3.94 -23.46 24.47
N SER A 171 4.01 -22.14 24.69
CA SER A 171 3.33 -21.16 23.83
C SER A 171 3.82 -21.32 22.40
N ASN A 172 2.92 -21.27 21.41
CA ASN A 172 3.35 -21.24 20.00
C ASN A 172 4.27 -20.04 19.78
N ARG A 173 5.31 -20.21 18.96
CA ARG A 173 6.35 -19.20 18.72
C ARG A 173 6.60 -19.06 17.24
N VAL A 174 6.78 -17.83 16.78
CA VAL A 174 7.26 -17.58 15.42
C VAL A 174 8.72 -18.03 15.35
N THR A 175 9.02 -18.95 14.43
CA THR A 175 10.33 -19.57 14.26
C THR A 175 11.07 -19.07 13.03
N SER A 176 10.36 -18.47 12.08
CA SER A 176 10.98 -17.72 11.00
C SER A 176 10.14 -16.54 10.56
N LEU A 177 10.81 -15.54 10.01
CA LEU A 177 10.21 -14.44 9.27
C LEU A 177 10.89 -14.33 7.90
N SER A 178 10.16 -13.86 6.91
CA SER A 178 10.71 -13.45 5.63
C SER A 178 10.00 -12.19 5.13
N PHE A 179 10.76 -11.32 4.48
CA PHE A 179 10.23 -10.12 3.83
C PHE A 179 10.58 -10.18 2.34
N VAL A 180 9.61 -9.84 1.50
CA VAL A 180 9.81 -9.70 0.05
C VAL A 180 9.61 -8.24 -0.32
N GLY A 181 10.65 -7.64 -0.91
CA GLY A 181 10.61 -6.28 -1.48
C GLY A 181 10.13 -6.28 -2.94
N THR A 182 9.80 -5.10 -3.47
CA THR A 182 9.46 -4.93 -4.90
C THR A 182 10.63 -5.27 -5.85
N GLU A 183 11.88 -5.15 -5.39
CA GLU A 183 13.09 -5.44 -6.18
C GLU A 183 13.56 -6.92 -6.09
N ILE A 184 12.65 -7.86 -5.77
CA ILE A 184 12.89 -9.32 -5.65
C ILE A 184 14.12 -9.64 -4.77
N ARG A 185 14.15 -9.09 -3.55
CA ARG A 185 15.07 -9.52 -2.49
C ARG A 185 14.27 -10.27 -1.42
N THR A 186 14.65 -11.52 -1.15
CA THR A 186 14.12 -12.33 -0.05
C THR A 186 15.19 -12.46 1.02
N ILE A 187 14.90 -12.03 2.25
CA ILE A 187 15.72 -12.37 3.42
C ILE A 187 14.91 -13.32 4.31
N ASP A 188 15.41 -14.55 4.44
CA ASP A 188 14.89 -15.55 5.35
C ASP A 188 15.62 -15.47 6.70
N PHE A 189 14.86 -15.31 7.78
CA PHE A 189 15.33 -15.36 9.16
C PHE A 189 14.99 -16.75 9.71
N ARG A 190 15.82 -17.77 9.40
CA ARG A 190 15.64 -19.14 9.90
C ARG A 190 16.57 -19.42 11.07
N LEU A 191 16.06 -20.14 12.07
CA LEU A 191 16.87 -20.80 13.09
C LEU A 191 17.51 -22.04 12.44
N ASN A 192 18.84 -22.17 12.55
CA ASN A 192 19.56 -23.39 12.18
C ASN A 192 19.47 -24.44 13.30
#